data_AF-A0A257AV56-F1
#
_entry.id   AF-A0A257AV56-F1
#
_cell.length_a   1.000
_cell.length_b   1.000
_cell.length_c   1.000
_cell.angle_alpha   90.00
_cell.angle_beta   90.00
_cell.angle_gamma   90.00
#
_symmetry.space_group_name_H-M   'P 1'
#
loop_
_entity.id
_entity.type
_entity.pdbx_description
1 polymer ?
#
loop_
_entity_poly.entity_id
_entity_poly.type
_entity_poly.pdbx_seq_one_letter_code
_entity_poly.pdbx_strand_id
1 'polypeptide(L)'
;FPAFCPSVFVIHVRKCRMAHVNTVHALQPAAGATKAVVQFVAALRADTLPAEVVHYAKRHLLDTIGVMIAGAAGDVASRAEAAIASVRAPGTIPVPGRARR
;
A
#
# COMPACT_ATOMS: atom_id res chain seq x y z
N PHE A 1 8.82 38.78 -13.60
CA PHE A 1 9.51 38.21 -12.42
C PHE A 1 9.42 39.24 -11.30
N PRO A 2 8.83 38.91 -10.14
CA PRO A 2 9.28 37.84 -9.24
C PRO A 2 8.15 36.85 -8.86
N ALA A 3 8.46 35.55 -8.81
CA ALA A 3 8.79 34.75 -7.61
C ALA A 3 7.59 33.89 -7.18
N PHE A 4 7.48 32.77 -7.90
CA PHE A 4 6.72 31.58 -7.53
C PHE A 4 7.30 31.06 -6.20
N CYS A 5 6.55 31.19 -5.10
CA CYS A 5 6.90 30.64 -3.81
C CYS A 5 6.29 29.23 -3.70
N PRO A 6 7.08 28.14 -3.74
CA PRO A 6 6.53 26.81 -3.57
C PRO A 6 6.36 26.59 -2.07
N SER A 7 5.11 26.59 -1.60
CA SER A 7 4.76 26.13 -0.26
C SER A 7 4.96 24.62 -0.21
N VAL A 8 6.20 24.20 0.00
CA VAL A 8 6.54 22.84 0.40
C VAL A 8 5.79 22.59 1.71
N PHE A 9 4.79 21.71 1.65
CA PHE A 9 4.10 21.19 2.82
C PHE A 9 5.11 20.32 3.58
N VAL A 10 5.96 20.98 4.38
CA VAL A 10 6.84 20.31 5.33
C VAL A 10 5.92 19.64 6.34
N ILE A 11 5.77 18.32 6.22
CA ILE A 11 5.19 17.49 7.26
C ILE A 11 6.11 17.66 8.48
N HIS A 12 5.69 18.56 9.38
CA HIS A 12 6.30 18.72 10.69
C HIS A 12 6.00 17.43 11.46
N VAL A 13 6.89 16.44 11.35
CA VAL A 13 6.87 15.24 12.17
C VAL A 13 7.12 15.71 13.61
N ARG A 14 6.04 15.99 14.35
CA ARG A 14 6.12 16.10 15.81
C ARG A 14 6.69 14.79 16.31
N LYS A 15 7.91 14.84 16.83
CA LYS A 15 8.60 13.74 17.47
C LYS A 15 7.84 13.36 18.75
N CYS A 16 6.79 12.55 18.61
CA CYS A 16 6.24 11.81 19.73
C CYS A 16 7.32 10.81 20.13
N ARG A 17 7.93 11.01 21.30
CA ARG A 17 8.92 10.08 21.86
C ARG A 17 8.21 8.78 22.23
N MET A 18 8.00 7.91 21.25
CA MET A 18 7.70 6.50 21.49
C MET A 18 8.98 5.88 22.05
N ALA A 19 8.91 5.28 23.23
CA ALA A 19 9.90 4.32 23.66
C ALA A 19 9.82 3.13 22.71
N HIS A 20 10.51 3.23 21.58
CA HIS A 20 10.58 2.18 20.57
C HIS A 20 11.49 1.09 21.14
N VAL A 21 10.91 0.11 21.82
CA VAL A 21 11.60 -1.14 22.15
C VAL A 21 11.83 -1.88 20.84
N ASN A 22 13.00 -1.65 20.24
CA ASN A 22 13.45 -2.37 19.06
C ASN A 22 14.01 -3.72 19.48
N THR A 23 13.17 -4.62 19.98
CA THR A 23 13.52 -6.04 20.04
C THR A 23 13.40 -6.61 18.63
N VAL A 24 14.42 -6.34 17.81
CA VAL A 24 14.70 -7.15 16.62
C VAL A 24 15.08 -8.54 17.11
N HIS A 25 14.09 -9.41 17.27
CA HIS A 25 14.34 -10.84 17.38
C HIS A 25 14.96 -11.27 16.05
N ALA A 26 16.24 -11.65 16.11
CA ALA A 26 16.88 -12.33 14.99
C ALA A 26 16.00 -13.52 14.64
N LEU A 27 15.42 -13.49 13.44
CA LEU A 27 14.77 -14.67 12.87
C LEU A 27 15.91 -15.63 12.53
N GLN A 28 16.33 -16.46 13.49
CA GLN A 28 16.90 -17.77 13.18
C GLN A 28 16.02 -18.40 12.08
N PRO A 29 16.53 -19.28 11.20
CA PRO A 29 15.68 -20.09 10.32
C PRO A 29 14.76 -20.95 11.20
N ALA A 30 13.65 -20.36 11.62
CA ALA A 30 12.82 -20.84 12.70
C ALA A 30 11.79 -21.74 12.05
N ALA A 31 11.99 -23.05 12.19
CA ALA A 31 10.90 -23.99 12.02
C ALA A 31 9.66 -23.43 12.75
N GLY A 32 8.63 -23.06 11.99
CA GLY A 32 7.41 -22.46 12.53
C GLY A 32 7.17 -20.97 12.23
N ALA A 33 8.12 -20.21 11.64
CA ALA A 33 7.88 -18.80 11.28
C ALA A 33 6.65 -18.63 10.35
N THR A 34 6.54 -19.49 9.32
CA THR A 34 5.36 -19.52 8.44
C THR A 34 4.09 -19.83 9.22
N LYS A 35 4.15 -20.80 10.16
CA LYS A 35 2.99 -21.17 11.01
C LYS A 35 2.54 -19.99 11.88
N ALA A 36 3.48 -19.23 12.44
CA ALA A 36 3.18 -18.05 13.24
C ALA A 36 2.49 -16.94 12.42
N VAL A 37 2.97 -16.67 11.20
CA VAL A 37 2.33 -15.68 10.30
C VAL A 37 0.93 -16.11 9.93
N VAL A 38 0.73 -17.39 9.57
CA VAL A 38 -0.60 -17.94 9.25
C VAL A 38 -1.55 -17.79 10.43
N GLN A 39 -1.11 -18.14 11.64
CA GLN A 39 -1.93 -18.01 12.84
C GLN A 39 -2.30 -16.55 13.14
N PHE A 40 -1.34 -15.63 13.02
CA PHE A 40 -1.58 -14.21 13.20
C PHE A 40 -2.62 -13.67 12.19
N VAL A 41 -2.44 -13.95 10.89
CA VAL A 41 -3.35 -13.47 9.84
C VAL A 41 -4.75 -14.07 9.99
N ALA A 42 -4.86 -15.36 10.34
CA ALA A 42 -6.14 -16.03 10.52
C ALA A 42 -6.95 -15.46 11.71
N ALA A 43 -6.25 -15.04 12.77
CA ALA A 43 -6.86 -14.48 13.97
C ALA A 43 -7.22 -12.99 13.85
N LEU A 44 -6.68 -12.27 12.86
CA LEU A 44 -6.87 -10.83 12.74
C LEU A 44 -8.33 -10.45 12.45
N ARG A 45 -8.85 -9.42 13.14
CA ARG A 45 -10.20 -8.89 12.93
C ARG A 45 -10.16 -7.38 12.78
N ALA A 46 -10.99 -6.84 11.89
CA ALA A 46 -10.95 -5.44 11.51
C ALA A 46 -11.27 -4.48 12.68
N ASP A 47 -12.19 -4.89 13.57
CA ASP A 47 -12.59 -4.15 14.77
C ASP A 47 -11.50 -4.14 15.87
N THR A 48 -10.58 -5.11 15.85
CA THR A 48 -9.44 -5.17 16.77
C THR A 48 -8.26 -4.30 16.35
N LEU A 49 -8.32 -3.69 15.15
CA LEU A 49 -7.24 -2.82 14.67
C LEU A 49 -7.23 -1.49 15.43
N PRO A 50 -6.08 -1.04 15.95
CA PRO A 50 -5.96 0.28 16.55
C PRO A 50 -6.38 1.38 15.57
N ALA A 51 -7.07 2.40 16.07
CA ALA A 51 -7.57 3.50 15.24
C ALA A 51 -6.46 4.19 14.42
N GLU A 52 -5.26 4.30 14.98
CA GLU A 52 -4.07 4.82 14.30
C GLU A 52 -3.67 3.96 13.09
N VAL A 53 -3.67 2.63 13.22
CA VAL A 53 -3.36 1.70 12.12
C VAL A 53 -4.38 1.86 11.00
N VAL A 54 -5.67 1.95 11.35
CA VAL A 54 -6.74 2.16 10.37
C VAL A 54 -6.59 3.51 9.66
N HIS A 55 -6.21 4.56 10.38
CA HIS A 55 -5.97 5.88 9.81
C HIS A 55 -4.87 5.86 8.75
N TYR A 56 -3.69 5.29 9.09
CA TYR A 56 -2.58 5.22 8.15
C TYR A 56 -2.86 4.25 6.99
N ALA A 57 -3.51 3.11 7.24
CA ALA A 57 -3.92 2.20 6.18
C ALA A 57 -4.82 2.90 5.15
N LYS A 58 -5.81 3.68 5.60
CA LYS A 58 -6.67 4.48 4.71
C LYS A 58 -5.87 5.48 3.88
N ARG A 59 -4.92 6.18 4.51
CA ARG A 59 -4.05 7.12 3.80
C ARG A 59 -3.21 6.43 2.73
N HIS A 60 -2.61 5.28 3.05
CA HIS A 60 -1.82 4.50 2.10
C HIS A 60 -2.65 3.93 0.96
N LEU A 61 -3.88 3.50 1.24
CA LEU A 61 -4.80 3.04 0.20
C LEU A 61 -5.14 4.18 -0.77
N LEU A 62 -5.43 5.38 -0.26
CA LEU A 62 -5.72 6.54 -1.11
C LEU A 62 -4.53 6.96 -1.96
N ASP A 63 -3.32 6.96 -1.38
CA ASP A 63 -2.08 7.25 -2.10
C ASP A 63 -1.83 6.24 -3.23
N THR A 64 -1.95 4.95 -2.91
CA THR A 64 -1.73 3.86 -3.88
C THR A 64 -2.74 3.90 -5.02
N ILE A 65 -4.03 4.09 -4.71
CA ILE A 65 -5.07 4.20 -5.74
C ILE A 65 -4.85 5.46 -6.59
N GLY A 66 -4.43 6.57 -5.97
CA GLY A 66 -4.11 7.80 -6.67
C GLY A 66 -3.01 7.61 -7.72
N VAL A 67 -1.90 6.98 -7.34
CA VAL A 67 -0.80 6.71 -8.30
C VAL A 67 -1.19 5.69 -9.36
N MET A 68 -1.99 4.67 -9.02
CA MET A 68 -2.52 3.71 -10.00
C MET A 68 -3.35 4.41 -11.08
N ILE A 69 -4.28 5.29 -10.67
CA ILE A 69 -5.15 6.02 -11.60
C ILE A 69 -4.33 6.99 -12.45
N ALA A 70 -3.43 7.76 -11.83
CA ALA A 70 -2.60 8.72 -12.55
C ALA A 70 -1.69 8.05 -13.59
N GLY A 71 -1.15 6.89 -13.25
CA GLY A 71 -0.31 6.09 -14.15
C GLY A 71 -1.08 5.25 -15.17
N ALA A 72 -2.41 5.14 -15.05
CA ALA A 72 -3.19 4.19 -15.84
C ALA A 72 -3.12 4.47 -17.35
N ALA A 73 -2.95 5.72 -17.78
CA ALA A 73 -2.82 6.08 -19.19
C ALA A 73 -1.40 5.84 -19.78
N GLY A 74 -0.42 5.45 -18.95
CA GLY A 74 0.96 5.27 -19.38
C GLY A 74 1.20 4.01 -20.22
N ASP A 75 2.25 4.06 -21.05
CA ASP A 75 2.62 2.96 -21.96
C ASP A 75 2.88 1.64 -21.25
N VAL A 76 3.50 1.68 -20.07
CA VAL A 76 3.77 0.49 -19.26
C VAL A 76 2.48 -0.20 -18.86
N ALA A 77 1.45 0.57 -18.47
CA ALA A 77 0.15 0.02 -18.11
C ALA A 77 -0.54 -0.64 -19.33
N SER A 78 -0.46 -0.03 -20.51
CA SER A 78 -1.02 -0.58 -21.74
C SER A 78 -0.31 -1.87 -22.20
N ARG A 79 1.02 -1.93 -22.05
CA ARG A 79 1.80 -3.13 -22.34
C ARG A 79 1.48 -4.26 -21.37
N ALA A 80 1.32 -3.95 -20.08
CA ALA A 80 0.91 -4.93 -19.09
C ALA A 80 -0.49 -5.49 -19.38
N GLU A 81 -1.44 -4.64 -19.77
CA GLU A 81 -2.78 -5.08 -20.19
C GLU A 81 -2.72 -6.03 -21.39
N ALA A 82 -1.98 -5.68 -22.43
CA ALA A 82 -1.82 -6.53 -23.62
C ALA A 82 -1.17 -7.88 -23.28
N ALA A 83 -0.16 -7.90 -22.41
CA ALA A 83 0.50 -9.12 -21.97
C ALA A 83 -0.43 -10.03 -21.15
N ILE A 84 -1.30 -9.47 -20.30
CA ILE A 84 -2.28 -10.27 -19.54
C ILE A 84 -3.36 -10.81 -20.48
N ALA A 85 -3.85 -10.00 -21.42
CA ALA A 85 -4.87 -10.39 -22.38
C ALA A 85 -4.42 -11.52 -23.32
N SER A 86 -3.12 -11.68 -23.57
CA SER A 86 -2.60 -12.77 -24.41
C SER A 86 -2.57 -14.13 -23.72
N VAL A 87 -2.60 -14.16 -22.37
CA VAL A 87 -2.52 -15.41 -21.58
C VAL A 87 -3.80 -15.71 -20.81
N ARG A 88 -4.74 -14.77 -20.72
CA ARG A 88 -5.96 -14.93 -19.93
C ARG A 88 -7.14 -14.16 -20.52
N ALA A 89 -8.32 -14.77 -20.49
CA ALA A 89 -9.56 -14.08 -20.76
C ALA A 89 -9.84 -12.95 -19.74
N PRO A 90 -10.59 -11.91 -20.11
CA PRO A 90 -10.99 -10.84 -19.20
C PRO A 90 -11.65 -11.35 -17.91
N GLY A 91 -11.31 -10.71 -16.79
CA GLY A 91 -11.98 -10.90 -15.52
C GLY A 91 -13.24 -10.03 -15.40
N THR A 92 -13.80 -9.98 -14.19
CA THR A 92 -14.92 -9.08 -13.83
C THR A 92 -14.50 -7.96 -12.87
N ILE A 93 -13.23 -7.98 -12.44
CA ILE A 93 -12.71 -7.05 -11.44
C ILE A 93 -12.17 -5.82 -12.16
N PRO A 94 -12.73 -4.63 -11.86
CA PRO A 94 -12.32 -3.40 -12.53
C PRO A 94 -10.87 -3.06 -12.22
N VAL A 95 -10.17 -2.54 -13.24
CA VAL A 95 -8.82 -2.01 -13.11
C VAL A 95 -8.89 -0.50 -12.87
N PRO A 96 -8.39 0.02 -11.73
CA PRO A 96 -8.43 1.45 -11.44
C PRO A 96 -7.79 2.29 -12.56
N GLY A 97 -8.48 3.36 -12.99
CA GLY A 97 -8.03 4.24 -14.07
C GLY A 97 -8.24 3.71 -15.49
N ARG A 98 -8.88 2.54 -15.65
CA ARG A 98 -9.27 1.97 -16.96
C ARG A 98 -10.78 1.86 -17.07
N ALA A 99 -11.32 2.09 -18.27
CA ALA A 99 -12.75 2.02 -18.54
C ALA A 99 -13.29 0.58 -18.63
N ARG A 100 -12.40 -0.40 -18.83
CA ARG A 100 -12.75 -1.82 -19.04
C ARG A 100 -12.86 -2.55 -17.71
N ARG A 101 -13.90 -3.38 -17.56
CA ARG A 101 -14.09 -4.32 -16.45
C ARG A 101 -13.48 -5.68 -16.76
#